data_AF-A0A2E3D907-F1
#
_entry.id   AF-A0A2E3D907-F1
#
_cell.length_a   1.000
_cell.length_b   1.000
_cell.length_c   1.000
_cell.angle_alpha   90.00
_cell.angle_beta   90.00
_cell.angle_gamma   90.00
#
_symmetry.space_group_name_H-M   'P 1'
#
loop_
_entity.id
_entity.type
_entity.pdbx_description
1 polymer ?
#
loop_
_entity_poly.entity_id
_entity_poly.type
_entity_poly.pdbx_seq_one_letter_code
_entity_poly.pdbx_strand_id
1 'polypeptide(L)' 'MDISILKPKKGIAIMKLFGRVIIFLSSVLFSNLGAASSLLGTKAPDFEMEGTDGETYSMENLAGKHFVISFFPKAFTGG' A
#
# COMPACT_ATOMS: atom_id res chain seq x y z
N MET A 1 -15.09 21.23 50.65
CA MET A 1 -14.81 21.55 49.23
C MET A 1 -15.62 20.60 48.39
N ASP A 2 -16.66 21.11 47.75
CA ASP A 2 -17.58 20.30 46.96
C ASP A 2 -16.94 19.98 45.59
N ILE A 3 -16.67 18.69 45.34
CA ILE A 3 -16.02 18.20 44.12
C ILE A 3 -17.03 18.13 42.95
N SER A 4 -18.31 18.46 43.21
CA SER A 4 -19.41 18.41 42.24
C SER A 4 -19.31 19.45 41.10
N ILE A 5 -18.35 20.37 41.16
CA ILE A 5 -18.19 21.49 40.20
C ILE A 5 -17.48 21.04 38.91
N LEU A 6 -16.86 19.86 38.88
CA LEU A 6 -16.14 19.34 37.72
C LEU A 6 -16.96 18.35 36.87
N LYS A 7 -18.27 18.58 36.71
CA LYS A 7 -19.06 17.85 35.70
C LYS A 7 -18.85 18.51 34.32
N PRO A 8 -18.25 17.80 33.34
CA PRO A 8 -18.04 18.39 32.02
C PRO A 8 -19.39 18.76 31.40
N LYS A 9 -19.52 19.99 30.91
CA LYS A 9 -20.71 20.41 30.15
C LYS A 9 -20.93 19.41 29.01
N LYS A 10 -22.17 18.94 28.83
CA LYS A 10 -22.54 17.88 27.87
C LYS A 10 -21.90 18.07 26.48
N GLY A 11 -21.78 19.30 25.99
CA GLY A 11 -21.11 19.61 24.72
C GLY A 11 -19.60 19.29 24.66
N ILE A 12 -18.85 19.45 25.75
CA ILE A 12 -17.41 19.12 25.81
C ILE A 12 -17.20 17.60 25.81
N ALA A 13 -18.10 16.86 26.46
CA ALA A 13 -18.05 15.39 26.45
C ALA A 13 -18.37 14.83 25.05
N ILE A 14 -19.36 15.41 24.35
CA ILE A 14 -19.74 15.03 22.98
C ILE A 14 -18.61 15.35 21.99
N MET A 15 -17.94 16.51 22.11
CA MET A 15 -16.84 16.89 21.23
C MET A 15 -15.59 15.98 21.39
N LYS A 16 -15.28 15.56 22.63
CA LYS A 16 -14.20 14.58 22.90
C LYS A 16 -14.53 13.18 22.38
N LEU A 17 -15.81 12.80 22.44
CA LEU A 17 -16.28 11.53 21.87
C LEU A 17 -16.17 11.55 20.33
N PHE A 18 -16.55 12.66 19.69
CA PHE A 18 -16.41 12.84 18.24
C PHE A 18 -14.95 12.76 17.78
N GLY A 19 -14.04 13.42 18.49
CA GLY A 19 -12.60 13.33 18.19
C GLY A 19 -12.04 11.90 18.28
N ARG A 20 -12.49 11.12 19.28
CA ARG A 20 -12.10 9.71 19.43
C ARG A 20 -12.64 8.82 18.30
N VAL A 21 -13.88 9.07 17.87
CA VAL A 21 -14.48 8.37 16.73
C VAL A 21 -13.73 8.69 15.44
N ILE A 22 -13.34 9.94 15.22
CA ILE A 22 -12.54 10.33 14.04
C ILE A 22 -11.17 9.65 14.05
N ILE A 23 -10.44 9.66 15.17
CA ILE A 23 -9.14 8.99 15.28
C ILE A 23 -9.25 7.48 15.03
N PHE A 24 -10.30 6.85 15.57
CA PHE A 24 -10.55 5.42 15.36
C PHE A 24 -10.90 5.13 13.90
N LEU A 25 -11.74 5.95 13.26
CA LEU A 25 -12.14 5.79 11.87
C LEU A 25 -10.96 6.00 10.90
N SER A 26 -10.09 6.97 11.17
CA SER A 26 -8.87 7.20 10.37
C SER A 26 -7.89 6.04 10.47
N SER A 27 -7.80 5.36 11.62
CA SER A 27 -6.93 4.19 11.78
C SER A 27 -7.38 3.00 10.92
N VAL A 28 -8.68 2.81 10.70
CA VAL A 28 -9.21 1.70 9.89
C VAL A 28 -8.89 1.89 8.40
N LEU A 29 -8.92 3.13 7.92
CA LEU A 29 -8.65 3.45 6.52
C LEU A 29 -7.19 3.21 6.10
N PHE A 30 -6.24 3.31 7.03
CA PHE A 30 -4.81 3.13 6.73
C PHE A 30 -4.36 1.66 6.65
N SER A 31 -5.18 0.72 7.17
CA SER A 31 -4.84 -0.70 7.29
C SER A 31 -4.76 -1.47 5.95
N ASN A 32 -5.25 -0.91 4.84
CA ASN A 32 -5.42 -1.62 3.57
C ASN A 32 -4.34 -1.35 2.50
N LEU A 33 -3.29 -0.57 2.80
CA LEU A 33 -2.35 -0.12 1.76
C LEU A 33 -1.27 -1.12 1.32
N GLY A 34 -1.28 -2.37 1.81
CA GLY A 34 -0.11 -3.26 1.69
C GLY A 34 -0.36 -4.74 1.42
N ALA A 35 -1.51 -5.13 0.86
CA ALA A 35 -1.75 -6.52 0.51
C ALA A 35 -1.04 -6.89 -0.82
N ALA A 36 0.25 -7.23 -0.74
CA ALA A 36 0.90 -7.98 -1.81
C ALA A 36 0.36 -9.41 -1.78
N SER A 37 -0.44 -9.78 -2.78
CA SER A 37 -0.85 -11.17 -2.98
C SER A 37 0.38 -12.04 -3.27
N SER A 38 0.46 -13.22 -2.67
CA SER A 38 1.51 -14.19 -3.02
C SER A 38 1.18 -14.76 -4.40
N LEU A 39 1.91 -14.32 -5.43
CA LEU A 39 1.75 -14.79 -6.82
C LEU A 39 2.43 -16.15 -7.08
N LEU A 40 3.00 -16.79 -6.06
CA LEU A 40 3.73 -18.04 -6.24
C LEU A 40 2.80 -19.14 -6.81
N GLY A 41 3.22 -19.76 -7.91
CA GLY A 41 2.45 -20.79 -8.60
C GLY A 41 1.37 -20.27 -9.55
N THR A 42 1.16 -18.95 -9.65
CA THR A 42 0.29 -18.34 -10.67
C THR A 42 1.10 -17.96 -11.91
N LYS A 43 0.45 -17.94 -13.08
CA LYS A 43 1.07 -17.47 -14.32
C LYS A 43 1.43 -15.99 -14.15
N ALA A 44 2.66 -15.61 -14.52
CA ALA A 44 3.06 -14.22 -14.57
C ALA A 44 2.15 -13.41 -15.52
N PRO A 45 1.87 -12.13 -15.24
CA PRO A 45 1.18 -11.25 -16.18
C PRO A 45 1.91 -11.16 -17.51
N ASP A 46 1.17 -10.85 -18.56
CA ASP A 46 1.75 -10.58 -19.87
C ASP A 46 2.59 -9.28 -19.85
N PHE A 47 3.64 -9.21 -20.65
CA PHE A 47 4.50 -8.04 -20.76
C PHE A 47 5.17 -7.95 -22.12
N GLU A 48 5.56 -6.73 -22.48
CA GLU A 48 6.39 -6.40 -23.63
C GLU A 48 7.30 -5.22 -23.25
N MET A 49 8.61 -5.38 -23.41
CA MET A 49 9.61 -4.39 -22.99
C MET A 49 10.77 -4.32 -23.98
N GLU A 50 11.18 -3.11 -24.34
CA GLU A 50 12.40 -2.89 -25.13
C GLU A 50 13.65 -2.99 -24.25
N GLY A 51 14.63 -3.75 -24.73
CA GLY A 51 15.94 -3.89 -24.13
C GLY A 51 16.91 -2.81 -24.61
N THR A 52 18.00 -2.61 -23.86
CA THR A 52 19.10 -1.73 -24.26
C THR A 52 19.94 -2.27 -25.42
N ASP A 53 19.72 -3.54 -25.77
CA ASP A 53 20.26 -4.22 -26.95
C ASP A 53 19.47 -3.93 -28.24
N GLY A 54 18.33 -3.24 -28.13
CA GLY A 54 17.44 -2.96 -29.25
C GLY A 54 16.42 -4.06 -29.54
N GLU A 55 16.41 -5.13 -28.73
CA GLU A 55 15.46 -6.24 -28.87
C GLU A 55 14.21 -6.01 -28.02
N THR A 56 13.09 -6.62 -28.41
CA THR A 56 11.84 -6.59 -27.63
C THR A 56 11.61 -7.92 -26.93
N TYR A 57 11.41 -7.87 -25.61
CA TYR A 57 11.19 -9.03 -24.76
C TYR A 57 9.72 -9.12 -24.35
N SER A 58 9.11 -10.28 -24.60
CA SER A 58 7.73 -10.60 -24.24
C SER A 58 7.60 -11.97 -23.58
N MET A 59 6.45 -12.25 -22.95
CA MET A 59 6.15 -13.57 -22.39
C MET A 59 6.20 -14.69 -23.45
N GLU A 60 5.78 -14.39 -24.68
CA GLU A 60 5.80 -15.35 -25.79
C GLU A 60 7.23 -15.71 -26.19
N ASN A 61 8.10 -14.71 -26.38
CA ASN A 61 9.48 -14.92 -26.82
C ASN A 61 10.36 -15.57 -25.75
N LEU A 62 9.98 -15.44 -24.47
CA LEU A 62 10.66 -16.02 -23.32
C LEU A 62 10.05 -17.35 -22.85
N ALA A 63 9.08 -17.91 -23.59
CA ALA A 63 8.46 -19.18 -23.25
C ALA A 63 9.50 -20.30 -23.07
N GLY A 64 9.37 -21.06 -21.99
CA GLY A 64 10.30 -22.15 -21.64
C GLY A 64 11.65 -21.71 -21.09
N LYS A 65 11.90 -20.40 -20.92
CA LYS A 65 13.10 -19.85 -20.29
C LYS A 65 12.82 -19.36 -18.88
N HIS A 66 13.82 -19.45 -18.01
CA HIS A 66 13.79 -18.78 -16.71
C HIS A 66 14.29 -17.35 -16.86
N PHE A 67 13.57 -16.39 -16.29
CA PHE A 67 13.92 -14.98 -16.28
C PHE A 67 13.48 -14.34 -14.96
N VAL A 68 14.02 -13.16 -14.65
CA VAL A 68 13.70 -12.37 -13.45
C VAL A 68 13.27 -10.98 -13.89
N ILE A 69 12.13 -10.51 -13.39
CA ILE A 69 11.70 -9.12 -13.53
C ILE A 69 12.01 -8.41 -12.22
N SER A 70 12.80 -7.35 -12.30
CA SER A 70 13.18 -6.52 -11.15
C SER A 70 12.66 -5.10 -11.34
N PHE A 71 11.88 -4.61 -10.39
CA PHE A 71 11.33 -3.25 -10.42
C PHE A 71 12.25 -2.29 -9.66
N PHE A 72 12.69 -1.22 -10.32
CA PHE A 72 13.51 -0.17 -9.72
C PHE A 72 12.78 1.18 -9.80
N PRO A 73 12.89 2.05 -8.79
CA PRO A 73 12.29 3.39 -8.84
C PRO A 73 12.84 4.24 -10.00
N LYS A 74 14.08 3.98 -10.40
CA LYS A 74 14.77 4.69 -11.47
C LYS A 74 15.77 3.77 -12.17
N ALA A 75 15.68 3.68 -13.49
CA ALA A 75 16.64 2.98 -14.33
C ALA A 75 17.99 3.73 -14.40
N PHE A 76 19.05 3.02 -14.79
CA PHE A 76 20.40 3.58 -15.02
C PHE A 76 20.98 4.34 -13.81
N THR A 77 20.71 3.85 -12.61
CA THR A 77 21.42 4.32 -11.42
C THR A 77 22.65 3.45 -11.21
N GLY A 78 23.82 4.08 -11.06
CA GLY A 78 25.01 3.38 -10.58
C GLY A 78 24.78 3.10 -9.10
N GLY A 79 24.66 1.83 -8.73
CA GLY A 79 24.69 1.42 -7.32
C GLY A 79 25.99 1.84 -6.66
#